data_AF-A0A1H9J4R3-F1
#
_entry.id   AF-A0A1H9J4R3-F1
#
_cell.length_a   1.000
_cell.length_b   1.000
_cell.length_c   1.000
_cell.angle_alpha   90.00
_cell.angle_beta   90.00
_cell.angle_gamma   90.00
#
_symmetry.space_group_name_H-M   'P 1'
#
loop_
_entity.id
_entity.type
_entity.pdbx_description
1 polymer ?
#
loop_
_entity_poly.entity_id
_entity_poly.type
_entity_poly.pdbx_seq_one_letter_code
_entity_poly.pdbx_strand_id
1 'polypeptide(L)'
;MGHLTAVFWNFEPLHDAVMEVEYGPQWYRTMGEGEQPEAIDIKSLIDFCQERGDTVNHSAYANWRWMNNYGTTLQNQEIKLLQIYTEPRGRAQKVSEYIAGDIRATIKANKDIEEVILFGDGSYLMEVGREIKAAGIKLTGLSVASTRKSEWLDLCDEVLEYGSIARLLNNGQSGYGDASASHNELIEALQELSRQYGTDWIPQVKIKPVMLRLLPEFKESDYGYPSFGAYLNDQQQVIERRQFRGMPEPEFRLLSVVSDEVEQESDDSSTASMKLVPFYLRVAAQQGVRMPAPDVMWVGVDIYASFLESNQSFDSFSELDDECLHQLRQDLPKTTLTDAKKIRQVLFKCYLFRPSDDNTIGFQDEIEGLEDIEDRYFKLMLARIGNNIQEPLDYVALSAALTGEEGYADRLEQLHEED
;
A
#
# COMPACT_ATOMS: atom_id res chain seq x y z
N MET A 1 26.38 1.09 -31.93
CA MET A 1 25.50 -0.09 -31.97
C MET A 1 24.69 -0.02 -30.69
N GLY A 2 23.37 0.03 -30.80
CA GLY A 2 22.50 0.02 -29.62
C GLY A 2 22.58 -1.34 -28.94
N HIS A 3 22.44 -1.34 -27.61
CA HIS A 3 22.38 -2.56 -26.80
C HIS A 3 21.12 -3.35 -27.17
N LEU A 4 21.26 -4.62 -27.56
CA LEU A 4 20.16 -5.40 -28.14
C LEU A 4 19.53 -6.33 -27.09
N THR A 5 18.23 -6.17 -26.84
CA THR A 5 17.51 -6.86 -25.77
C THR A 5 16.41 -7.81 -26.27
N ALA A 6 16.05 -8.79 -25.46
CA ALA A 6 14.86 -9.62 -25.64
C ALA A 6 14.07 -9.72 -24.33
N VAL A 7 12.81 -9.30 -24.35
CA VAL A 7 11.94 -9.12 -23.19
C VAL A 7 10.80 -10.16 -23.19
N PHE A 8 10.61 -10.84 -22.06
CA PHE A 8 9.59 -11.87 -21.89
C PHE A 8 8.84 -11.69 -20.57
N TRP A 9 7.50 -11.69 -20.62
CA TRP A 9 6.66 -11.52 -19.44
C TRP A 9 5.90 -12.80 -19.13
N ASN A 10 6.22 -13.42 -18.00
CA ASN A 10 5.32 -14.37 -17.36
C ASN A 10 4.24 -13.59 -16.61
N PHE A 11 3.17 -13.24 -17.33
CA PHE A 11 2.26 -12.18 -16.92
C PHE A 11 1.40 -12.57 -15.71
N GLU A 12 0.87 -13.80 -15.68
CA GLU A 12 0.01 -14.23 -14.56
C GLU A 12 0.75 -14.29 -13.22
N PRO A 13 1.96 -14.86 -13.11
CA PRO A 13 2.68 -14.85 -11.84
C PRO A 13 3.18 -13.46 -11.45
N LEU A 14 3.51 -12.59 -12.42
CA LEU A 14 3.79 -11.18 -12.12
C LEU A 14 2.56 -10.49 -11.53
N HIS A 15 1.39 -10.70 -12.14
CA HIS A 15 0.12 -10.17 -11.66
C HIS A 15 -0.17 -10.64 -10.24
N ASP A 16 -0.11 -11.95 -10.01
CA ASP A 16 -0.34 -12.56 -8.70
C ASP A 16 0.61 -12.00 -7.64
N ALA A 17 1.90 -11.85 -7.97
CA ALA A 17 2.90 -11.30 -7.06
C ALA A 17 2.61 -9.84 -6.67
N VAL A 18 2.17 -9.01 -7.63
CA VAL A 18 1.80 -7.61 -7.37
C VAL A 18 0.50 -7.53 -6.58
N MET A 19 -0.51 -8.33 -6.95
CA MET A 19 -1.77 -8.44 -6.23
C MET A 19 -1.57 -8.90 -4.78
N GLU A 20 -0.65 -9.83 -4.51
CA GLU A 20 -0.34 -10.25 -3.14
C GLU A 20 0.26 -9.12 -2.30
N VAL A 21 1.04 -8.22 -2.90
CA VAL A 21 1.56 -7.04 -2.20
C VAL A 21 0.44 -6.07 -1.86
N GLU A 22 -0.51 -5.86 -2.78
CA GLU A 22 -1.61 -4.90 -2.61
C GLU A 22 -2.74 -5.41 -1.70
N TYR A 23 -3.14 -6.68 -1.87
CA TYR A 23 -4.34 -7.25 -1.26
C TYR A 23 -4.03 -8.36 -0.25
N GLY A 24 -2.76 -8.72 -0.08
CA GLY A 24 -2.31 -9.78 0.81
C GLY A 24 -2.37 -11.19 0.20
N PRO A 25 -1.85 -12.19 0.91
CA PRO A 25 -1.83 -13.56 0.44
C PRO A 25 -3.26 -14.10 0.26
N GLN A 26 -3.44 -14.92 -0.77
CA GLN A 26 -4.74 -15.50 -1.14
C GLN A 26 -5.81 -14.48 -1.57
N TRP A 27 -5.40 -13.32 -2.11
CA TRP A 27 -6.29 -12.27 -2.64
C TRP A 27 -7.39 -12.80 -3.59
N TYR A 28 -7.10 -13.85 -4.35
CA TYR A 28 -8.04 -14.52 -5.26
C TYR A 28 -9.28 -15.11 -4.56
N ARG A 29 -9.16 -15.48 -3.27
CA ARG A 29 -10.31 -15.94 -2.47
C ARG A 29 -11.31 -14.83 -2.19
N THR A 30 -10.83 -13.58 -2.26
CA THR A 30 -11.58 -12.38 -1.91
C THR A 30 -12.11 -11.67 -3.16
N MET A 31 -11.44 -11.80 -4.31
CA MET A 31 -11.87 -11.19 -5.58
C MET A 31 -12.57 -12.15 -6.56
N GLY A 32 -12.62 -13.45 -6.24
CA GLY A 32 -13.29 -14.47 -7.06
C GLY A 32 -12.51 -14.91 -8.30
N GLU A 33 -13.05 -15.90 -9.04
CA GLU A 33 -12.41 -16.49 -10.24
C GLU A 33 -12.72 -15.71 -11.54
N GLY A 34 -13.03 -14.40 -11.43
CA GLY A 34 -13.48 -13.55 -12.52
C GLY A 34 -12.36 -12.92 -13.36
N GLU A 35 -12.73 -11.87 -14.09
CA GLU A 35 -11.79 -10.99 -14.77
C GLU A 35 -10.88 -10.31 -13.74
N GLN A 36 -9.58 -10.31 -14.02
CA GLN A 36 -8.57 -9.84 -13.08
C GLN A 36 -8.38 -8.33 -13.19
N PRO A 37 -8.24 -7.60 -12.07
CA PRO A 37 -8.03 -6.16 -12.10
C PRO A 37 -6.66 -5.81 -12.70
N GLU A 38 -6.55 -4.60 -13.26
CA GLU A 38 -5.27 -4.05 -13.67
C GLU A 38 -4.49 -3.57 -12.45
N ALA A 39 -3.40 -4.27 -12.14
CA ALA A 39 -2.50 -3.99 -11.01
C ALA A 39 -1.04 -3.76 -11.44
N ILE A 40 -0.68 -4.07 -12.69
CA ILE A 40 0.70 -3.95 -13.17
C ILE A 40 0.83 -2.62 -13.91
N ASP A 41 1.82 -1.81 -13.55
CA ASP A 41 2.20 -0.60 -14.28
C ASP A 41 2.95 -1.00 -15.57
N ILE A 42 2.16 -1.33 -16.59
CA ILE A 42 2.66 -1.77 -17.90
C ILE A 42 3.56 -0.70 -18.52
N LYS A 43 3.15 0.58 -18.45
CA LYS A 43 3.84 1.67 -19.13
C LYS A 43 5.26 1.83 -18.60
N SER A 44 5.45 1.87 -17.29
CA SER A 44 6.79 2.06 -16.71
C SER A 44 7.74 0.90 -17.03
N LEU A 45 7.23 -0.34 -17.04
CA LEU A 45 8.03 -1.50 -17.43
C LEU A 45 8.43 -1.46 -18.91
N ILE A 46 7.56 -0.95 -19.78
CA ILE A 46 7.86 -0.79 -21.22
C ILE A 46 8.83 0.35 -21.45
N ASP A 47 8.60 1.51 -20.83
CA ASP A 47 9.50 2.66 -20.89
C ASP A 47 10.91 2.26 -20.41
N PHE A 48 11.01 1.48 -19.33
CA PHE A 48 12.27 0.89 -18.88
C PHE A 48 12.94 0.01 -19.95
N CYS A 49 12.19 -0.87 -20.61
CA CYS A 49 12.74 -1.73 -21.67
C CYS A 49 13.25 -0.91 -22.86
N GLN A 50 12.53 0.15 -23.24
CA GLN A 50 12.90 1.06 -24.32
C GLN A 50 14.14 1.90 -23.98
N GLU A 51 14.24 2.40 -22.74
CA GLU A 51 15.43 3.11 -22.25
C GLU A 51 16.67 2.19 -22.22
N ARG A 52 16.45 0.88 -22.05
CA ARG A 52 17.52 -0.11 -21.95
C ARG A 52 18.21 -0.40 -23.27
N GLY A 53 17.46 -0.44 -24.37
CA GLY A 53 18.02 -0.75 -25.68
C GLY A 53 16.98 -1.17 -26.73
N ASP A 54 17.49 -1.49 -27.92
CA ASP A 54 16.66 -1.94 -29.03
C ASP A 54 16.13 -3.35 -28.74
N THR A 55 14.81 -3.52 -28.78
CA THR A 55 14.17 -4.79 -28.40
C THR A 55 13.86 -5.65 -29.64
N VAL A 56 14.46 -6.83 -29.74
CA VAL A 56 14.22 -7.79 -30.85
C VAL A 56 12.93 -8.59 -30.64
N ASN A 57 12.62 -8.89 -29.37
CA ASN A 57 11.41 -9.57 -28.97
C ASN A 57 10.85 -8.90 -27.73
N HIS A 58 9.58 -8.51 -27.76
CA HIS A 58 8.85 -8.05 -26.58
C HIS A 58 7.54 -8.81 -26.52
N SER A 59 7.48 -9.83 -25.67
CA SER A 59 6.36 -10.78 -25.65
C SER A 59 5.82 -10.95 -24.23
N ALA A 60 4.49 -10.96 -24.10
CA ALA A 60 3.79 -11.27 -22.85
C ALA A 60 2.94 -12.52 -23.00
N TYR A 61 3.00 -13.40 -22.00
CA TYR A 61 2.39 -14.72 -22.02
C TYR A 61 1.39 -14.80 -20.86
N ALA A 62 0.12 -15.03 -21.21
CA ALA A 62 -0.95 -15.17 -20.23
C ALA A 62 -2.13 -15.91 -20.86
N ASN A 63 -3.03 -16.38 -20.00
CA ASN A 63 -4.40 -16.62 -20.37
C ASN A 63 -5.16 -15.29 -20.37
N TRP A 64 -5.13 -14.58 -21.50
CA TRP A 64 -5.74 -13.24 -21.66
C TRP A 64 -7.25 -13.22 -21.49
N ARG A 65 -7.91 -14.39 -21.45
CA ARG A 65 -9.30 -14.50 -21.03
C ARG A 65 -9.50 -13.96 -19.60
N TRP A 66 -8.54 -14.20 -18.71
CA TRP A 66 -8.60 -13.73 -17.32
C TRP A 66 -8.02 -12.34 -17.13
N MET A 67 -7.07 -11.94 -17.98
CA MET A 67 -6.38 -10.65 -17.91
C MET A 67 -6.96 -9.61 -18.88
N ASN A 68 -8.24 -9.71 -19.23
CA ASN A 68 -8.83 -8.90 -20.30
C ASN A 68 -8.95 -7.40 -19.96
N ASN A 69 -8.96 -7.03 -18.67
CA ASN A 69 -8.96 -5.64 -18.23
C ASN A 69 -7.69 -4.88 -18.65
N TYR A 70 -6.57 -5.58 -18.90
CA TYR A 70 -5.36 -4.99 -19.46
C TYR A 70 -5.44 -4.69 -20.96
N GLY A 71 -6.56 -5.02 -21.62
CA GLY A 71 -6.70 -4.97 -23.07
C GLY A 71 -6.38 -3.59 -23.65
N THR A 72 -6.92 -2.52 -23.08
CA THR A 72 -6.68 -1.15 -23.56
C THR A 72 -5.25 -0.70 -23.30
N THR A 73 -4.70 -0.99 -22.13
CA THR A 73 -3.32 -0.60 -21.76
C THR A 73 -2.30 -1.28 -22.66
N LEU A 74 -2.47 -2.57 -22.95
CA LEU A 74 -1.55 -3.35 -23.78
C LEU A 74 -1.70 -3.07 -25.28
N GLN A 75 -2.90 -2.71 -25.77
CA GLN A 75 -3.13 -2.39 -27.19
C GLN A 75 -2.31 -1.19 -27.66
N ASN A 76 -2.01 -0.24 -26.77
CA ASN A 76 -1.27 0.97 -27.09
C ASN A 76 0.26 0.79 -27.04
N GLN A 77 0.74 -0.44 -26.85
CA GLN A 77 2.14 -0.74 -26.59
C GLN A 77 2.71 -1.69 -27.65
N GLU A 78 4.01 -1.58 -27.92
CA GLU A 78 4.72 -2.47 -28.85
C GLU A 78 5.06 -3.83 -28.21
N ILE A 79 4.05 -4.52 -27.67
CA ILE A 79 4.18 -5.82 -27.02
C ILE A 79 3.33 -6.88 -27.72
N LYS A 80 3.93 -8.03 -28.01
CA LYS A 80 3.24 -9.19 -28.58
C LYS A 80 2.55 -9.98 -27.48
N LEU A 81 1.23 -10.02 -27.52
CA LEU A 81 0.41 -10.82 -26.58
C LEU A 81 0.27 -12.25 -27.09
N LEU A 82 0.72 -13.23 -26.30
CA LEU A 82 0.61 -14.66 -26.59
C LEU A 82 -0.39 -15.29 -25.65
N GLN A 83 -1.50 -15.78 -26.22
CA GLN A 83 -2.53 -16.50 -25.49
C GLN A 83 -2.03 -17.92 -25.16
N ILE A 84 -1.96 -18.23 -23.87
CA ILE A 84 -1.68 -19.57 -23.37
C ILE A 84 -2.96 -20.13 -22.76
N TYR A 85 -3.39 -21.31 -23.22
CA TYR A 85 -4.53 -22.01 -22.65
C TYR A 85 -4.04 -22.96 -21.57
N THR A 86 -4.55 -22.80 -20.35
CA THR A 86 -4.27 -23.71 -19.23
C THR A 86 -5.06 -25.02 -19.40
N GLU A 87 -4.44 -26.17 -19.13
CA GLU A 87 -5.17 -27.44 -19.03
C GLU A 87 -6.16 -27.40 -17.84
N PRO A 88 -7.32 -28.10 -17.91
CA PRO A 88 -8.26 -28.15 -16.79
C PRO A 88 -7.65 -28.87 -15.58
N ARG A 89 -7.85 -28.28 -14.38
CA ARG A 89 -7.70 -28.87 -13.03
C ARG A 89 -6.42 -29.69 -12.75
N GLY A 90 -5.53 -29.13 -11.92
CA GLY A 90 -4.60 -29.90 -11.09
C GLY A 90 -3.27 -30.31 -11.72
N ARG A 91 -2.94 -29.81 -12.91
CA ARG A 91 -1.57 -29.88 -13.47
C ARG A 91 -0.90 -28.52 -13.37
N ALA A 92 0.37 -28.51 -12.99
CA ALA A 92 1.17 -27.30 -12.86
C ALA A 92 1.11 -26.47 -14.15
N GLN A 93 0.93 -25.16 -14.00
CA GLN A 93 0.92 -24.20 -15.11
C GLN A 93 2.22 -24.32 -15.92
N LYS A 94 2.12 -24.69 -17.20
CA LYS A 94 3.25 -24.82 -18.12
C LYS A 94 3.61 -23.52 -18.85
N VAL A 95 3.08 -22.37 -18.42
CA VAL A 95 3.34 -21.07 -19.08
C VAL A 95 4.84 -20.80 -19.15
N SER A 96 5.56 -21.02 -18.04
CA SER A 96 7.03 -20.87 -17.99
C SER A 96 7.79 -21.87 -18.88
N GLU A 97 7.21 -23.05 -19.19
CA GLU A 97 7.78 -24.01 -20.16
C GLU A 97 7.72 -23.45 -21.59
N TYR A 98 6.59 -22.83 -21.97
CA TYR A 98 6.45 -22.16 -23.27
C TYR A 98 7.40 -20.97 -23.40
N ILE A 99 7.49 -20.15 -22.35
CA ILE A 99 8.43 -19.01 -22.30
C ILE A 99 9.87 -19.49 -22.47
N ALA A 100 10.28 -20.51 -21.74
CA ALA A 100 11.62 -21.09 -21.87
C ALA A 100 11.91 -21.57 -23.30
N GLY A 101 10.92 -22.21 -23.96
CA GLY A 101 11.02 -22.59 -25.37
C GLY A 101 11.23 -21.41 -26.30
N ASP A 102 10.49 -20.32 -26.10
CA ASP A 102 10.55 -19.13 -26.96
C ASP A 102 11.85 -18.34 -26.76
N ILE A 103 12.35 -18.26 -25.53
CA ILE A 103 13.68 -17.71 -25.21
C ILE A 103 14.76 -18.48 -25.97
N ARG A 104 14.75 -19.82 -25.88
CA ARG A 104 15.71 -20.68 -26.58
C ARG A 104 15.66 -20.47 -28.09
N ALA A 105 14.46 -20.38 -28.67
CA ALA A 105 14.27 -20.12 -30.09
C ALA A 105 14.82 -18.74 -30.49
N THR A 106 14.54 -17.72 -29.69
CA THR A 106 14.96 -16.33 -29.93
C THR A 106 16.48 -16.18 -29.90
N ILE A 107 17.14 -16.70 -28.85
CA ILE A 107 18.61 -16.69 -28.71
C ILE A 107 19.30 -17.55 -29.78
N LYS A 108 18.63 -18.60 -30.27
CA LYS A 108 19.14 -19.39 -31.39
C LYS A 108 19.07 -18.64 -32.71
N ALA A 109 17.97 -17.93 -32.94
CA ALA A 109 17.70 -17.20 -34.18
C ALA A 109 18.51 -15.90 -34.31
N ASN A 110 18.78 -15.21 -33.21
CA ASN A 110 19.57 -13.98 -33.19
C ASN A 110 20.73 -14.10 -32.19
N LYS A 111 21.96 -14.05 -32.72
CA LYS A 111 23.20 -14.16 -31.95
C LYS A 111 23.74 -12.82 -31.44
N ASP A 112 23.13 -11.72 -31.86
CA ASP A 112 23.50 -10.37 -31.45
C ASP A 112 22.75 -9.91 -30.20
N ILE A 113 21.87 -10.76 -29.62
CA ILE A 113 21.17 -10.45 -28.36
C ILE A 113 22.18 -10.43 -27.22
N GLU A 114 22.27 -9.29 -26.53
CA GLU A 114 23.21 -9.06 -25.44
C GLU A 114 22.56 -9.26 -24.06
N GLU A 115 21.24 -9.04 -23.97
CA GLU A 115 20.50 -9.12 -22.71
C GLU A 115 19.11 -9.75 -22.89
N VAL A 116 18.75 -10.63 -21.96
CA VAL A 116 17.40 -11.17 -21.79
C VAL A 116 16.80 -10.60 -20.51
N ILE A 117 15.62 -9.98 -20.64
CA ILE A 117 14.87 -9.39 -19.54
C ILE A 117 13.62 -10.24 -19.27
N LEU A 118 13.50 -10.76 -18.05
CA LEU A 118 12.40 -11.62 -17.63
C LEU A 118 11.57 -10.96 -16.53
N PHE A 119 10.28 -10.81 -16.78
CA PHE A 119 9.32 -10.32 -15.80
C PHE A 119 8.40 -11.45 -15.34
N GLY A 120 8.20 -11.57 -14.02
CA GLY A 120 7.44 -12.67 -13.41
C GLY A 120 8.30 -13.91 -13.16
N ASP A 121 7.91 -14.72 -12.17
CA ASP A 121 8.65 -15.92 -11.77
C ASP A 121 8.11 -17.18 -12.48
N GLY A 122 8.73 -18.34 -12.26
CA GLY A 122 8.25 -19.60 -12.81
C GLY A 122 9.23 -20.75 -12.66
N SER A 123 8.69 -21.97 -12.52
CA SER A 123 9.48 -23.17 -12.25
C SER A 123 10.51 -23.51 -13.33
N TYR A 124 10.23 -23.22 -14.61
CA TYR A 124 11.16 -23.46 -15.72
C TYR A 124 12.19 -22.33 -15.94
N LEU A 125 12.07 -21.21 -15.21
CA LEU A 125 13.01 -20.09 -15.35
C LEU A 125 14.41 -20.44 -14.82
N MET A 126 14.51 -21.37 -13.87
CA MET A 126 15.80 -21.87 -13.38
C MET A 126 16.65 -22.53 -14.47
N GLU A 127 16.02 -23.35 -15.30
CA GLU A 127 16.73 -24.09 -16.35
C GLU A 127 17.16 -23.13 -17.47
N VAL A 128 16.24 -22.31 -17.98
CA VAL A 128 16.56 -21.35 -19.04
C VAL A 128 17.54 -20.28 -18.56
N GLY A 129 17.48 -19.86 -17.29
CA GLY A 129 18.44 -18.90 -16.72
C GLY A 129 19.88 -19.43 -16.75
N ARG A 130 20.08 -20.72 -16.47
CA ARG A 130 21.40 -21.36 -16.61
C ARG A 130 21.87 -21.42 -18.06
N GLU A 131 20.96 -21.67 -19.01
CA GLU A 131 21.28 -21.70 -20.43
C GLU A 131 21.64 -20.31 -20.98
N ILE A 132 20.92 -19.26 -20.58
CA ILE A 132 21.22 -17.86 -20.92
C ILE A 132 22.62 -17.49 -20.42
N LYS A 133 22.91 -17.80 -19.14
CA LYS A 133 24.22 -17.56 -18.54
C LYS A 133 25.33 -18.33 -19.23
N ALA A 134 25.09 -19.60 -19.59
CA ALA A 134 26.04 -20.42 -20.34
C ALA A 134 26.29 -19.89 -21.77
N ALA A 135 25.31 -19.22 -22.37
CA ALA A 135 25.45 -18.55 -23.65
C ALA A 135 26.20 -17.20 -23.57
N GLY A 136 26.53 -16.74 -22.36
CA GLY A 136 27.21 -15.45 -22.14
C GLY A 136 26.31 -14.23 -22.36
N ILE A 137 25.00 -14.42 -22.31
CA ILE A 137 24.01 -13.35 -22.47
C ILE A 137 23.63 -12.85 -21.07
N LYS A 138 23.55 -11.53 -20.91
CA LYS A 138 23.16 -10.93 -19.63
C LYS A 138 21.72 -11.32 -19.30
N LEU A 139 21.49 -11.76 -18.06
CA LEU A 139 20.16 -12.05 -17.55
C LEU A 139 19.71 -10.99 -16.55
N THR A 140 18.60 -10.30 -16.86
CA THR A 140 17.97 -9.34 -15.95
C THR A 140 16.60 -9.84 -15.52
N GLY A 141 16.42 -9.98 -14.21
CA GLY A 141 15.16 -10.42 -13.61
C GLY A 141 14.42 -9.30 -12.90
N LEU A 142 13.11 -9.45 -12.73
CA LEU A 142 12.29 -8.55 -11.92
C LEU A 142 11.86 -9.24 -10.62
N SER A 143 12.13 -8.58 -9.51
CA SER A 143 11.67 -8.97 -8.17
C SER A 143 10.47 -8.12 -7.74
N VAL A 144 9.50 -8.78 -7.11
CA VAL A 144 8.39 -8.14 -6.38
C VAL A 144 8.59 -8.48 -4.90
N ALA A 145 8.12 -7.65 -3.96
CA ALA A 145 8.36 -7.85 -2.52
C ALA A 145 7.97 -9.27 -2.03
N SER A 146 6.90 -9.85 -2.57
CA SER A 146 6.43 -11.22 -2.33
C SER A 146 7.36 -12.31 -2.90
N THR A 147 8.08 -12.03 -3.99
CA THR A 147 8.92 -13.00 -4.72
C THR A 147 10.42 -12.80 -4.52
N ARG A 148 10.85 -11.88 -3.64
CA ARG A 148 12.28 -11.56 -3.38
C ARG A 148 13.17 -12.76 -3.02
N LYS A 149 12.61 -13.87 -2.55
CA LYS A 149 13.35 -15.10 -2.17
C LYS A 149 13.40 -16.15 -3.28
N SER A 150 13.00 -15.81 -4.50
CA SER A 150 12.95 -16.79 -5.59
C SER A 150 14.36 -17.16 -6.06
N GLU A 151 14.71 -18.45 -6.01
CA GLU A 151 16.06 -18.96 -6.30
C GLU A 151 16.58 -18.62 -7.70
N TRP A 152 15.70 -18.34 -8.67
CA TRP A 152 16.12 -17.99 -10.03
C TRP A 152 16.70 -16.57 -10.12
N LEU A 153 16.37 -15.69 -9.18
CA LEU A 153 16.95 -14.35 -9.11
C LEU A 153 18.45 -14.42 -8.85
N ASP A 154 18.95 -15.43 -8.13
CA ASP A 154 20.38 -15.66 -7.90
C ASP A 154 21.15 -16.02 -9.19
N LEU A 155 20.43 -16.42 -10.26
CA LEU A 155 21.04 -16.66 -11.56
C LEU A 155 21.20 -15.39 -12.39
N CYS A 156 20.42 -14.35 -12.09
CA CYS A 156 20.42 -13.09 -12.82
C CYS A 156 21.71 -12.31 -12.56
N ASP A 157 22.20 -11.62 -13.59
CA ASP A 157 23.33 -10.69 -13.47
C ASP A 157 22.85 -9.34 -12.90
N GLU A 158 21.58 -9.00 -13.11
CA GLU A 158 20.91 -7.84 -12.53
C GLU A 158 19.50 -8.21 -12.07
N VAL A 159 19.11 -7.75 -10.88
CA VAL A 159 17.75 -7.90 -10.36
C VAL A 159 17.16 -6.53 -10.15
N LEU A 160 16.09 -6.26 -10.86
CA LEU A 160 15.33 -5.02 -10.71
C LEU A 160 14.26 -5.21 -9.65
N GLU A 161 13.99 -4.16 -8.89
CA GLU A 161 12.88 -4.13 -7.96
C GLU A 161 11.68 -3.46 -8.64
N TYR A 162 10.55 -4.17 -8.74
CA TYR A 162 9.33 -3.67 -9.38
C TYR A 162 8.90 -2.32 -8.81
N GLY A 163 8.93 -2.17 -7.48
CA GLY A 163 8.60 -0.91 -6.80
C GLY A 163 9.55 0.25 -7.12
N SER A 164 10.75 -0.01 -7.68
CA SER A 164 11.69 1.03 -8.11
C SER A 164 11.54 1.40 -9.59
N ILE A 165 10.99 0.51 -10.43
CA ILE A 165 10.76 0.79 -11.86
C ILE A 165 9.40 1.41 -12.10
N ALA A 166 8.36 0.90 -11.44
CA ALA A 166 6.99 1.39 -11.60
C ALA A 166 6.96 2.88 -11.22
N ARG A 167 7.00 3.74 -12.24
CA ARG A 167 7.05 5.20 -12.15
C ARG A 167 5.65 5.82 -12.18
N LEU A 168 4.57 5.08 -12.37
CA LEU A 168 3.23 5.66 -12.54
C LEU A 168 2.23 4.87 -11.70
N LEU A 169 2.33 5.01 -10.38
CA LEU A 169 1.58 6.08 -9.71
C LEU A 169 2.30 7.38 -9.37
N ASN A 170 3.57 7.57 -9.73
CA ASN A 170 4.29 8.78 -9.34
C ASN A 170 5.00 9.48 -10.51
N ASN A 171 4.27 10.38 -11.18
CA ASN A 171 4.81 11.47 -12.03
C ASN A 171 5.76 12.41 -11.24
N GLY A 172 6.82 11.88 -10.63
CA GLY A 172 7.66 12.64 -9.68
C GLY A 172 6.91 13.19 -8.46
N GLN A 173 5.64 12.85 -8.27
CA GLN A 173 4.83 13.17 -7.11
C GLN A 173 4.43 11.87 -6.45
N SER A 174 4.77 11.69 -5.17
CA SER A 174 4.30 10.58 -4.36
C SER A 174 2.81 10.74 -4.04
N GLY A 175 1.91 10.14 -4.84
CA GLY A 175 0.47 10.10 -4.61
C GLY A 175 -0.39 10.03 -5.89
N TYR A 176 -1.58 9.44 -5.79
CA TYR A 176 -2.64 9.60 -6.79
C TYR A 176 -3.00 11.08 -6.95
N GLY A 177 -3.52 11.50 -8.12
CA GLY A 177 -3.92 12.88 -8.34
C GLY A 177 -5.06 13.33 -7.40
N ASP A 178 -5.22 14.63 -7.21
CA ASP A 178 -6.32 15.19 -6.42
C ASP A 178 -7.68 14.86 -7.07
N ALA A 179 -8.41 13.93 -6.44
CA ALA A 179 -9.74 13.50 -6.88
C ALA A 179 -10.87 14.28 -6.18
N SER A 180 -10.54 15.40 -5.53
CA SER A 180 -11.54 16.23 -4.83
C SER A 180 -12.67 16.70 -5.74
N ALA A 181 -12.40 16.84 -7.04
CA ALA A 181 -13.40 17.20 -8.03
C ALA A 181 -14.53 16.15 -8.18
N SER A 182 -14.32 14.88 -7.81
CA SER A 182 -15.33 13.81 -7.87
C SER A 182 -15.91 13.42 -6.50
N HIS A 183 -15.52 14.12 -5.43
CA HIS A 183 -16.03 13.84 -4.08
C HIS A 183 -17.53 14.06 -3.97
N ASN A 184 -18.05 15.15 -4.54
CA ASN A 184 -19.47 15.48 -4.44
C ASN A 184 -20.34 14.36 -5.01
N GLU A 185 -19.98 13.82 -6.18
CA GLU A 185 -20.74 12.76 -6.83
C GLU A 185 -20.55 11.40 -6.15
N LEU A 186 -19.39 11.15 -5.54
CA LEU A 186 -19.19 9.99 -4.67
C LEU A 186 -20.06 10.07 -3.40
N ILE A 187 -20.14 11.25 -2.78
CA ILE A 187 -20.98 11.51 -1.60
C ILE A 187 -22.46 11.31 -1.95
N GLU A 188 -22.93 11.98 -3.00
CA GLU A 188 -24.31 11.87 -3.47
C GLU A 188 -24.68 10.43 -3.84
N ALA A 189 -23.78 9.70 -4.51
CA ALA A 189 -23.99 8.29 -4.84
C ALA A 189 -24.18 7.43 -3.59
N LEU A 190 -23.34 7.59 -2.57
CA LEU A 190 -23.44 6.84 -1.32
C LEU A 190 -24.66 7.23 -0.49
N GLN A 191 -25.04 8.51 -0.46
CA GLN A 191 -26.28 8.95 0.20
C GLN A 191 -27.52 8.37 -0.48
N GLU A 192 -27.56 8.34 -1.82
CA GLU A 192 -28.67 7.76 -2.56
C GLU A 192 -28.76 6.25 -2.31
N LEU A 193 -27.63 5.55 -2.36
CA LEU A 193 -27.56 4.11 -2.10
C LEU A 193 -27.95 3.79 -0.65
N SER A 194 -27.52 4.58 0.34
CA SER A 194 -27.93 4.39 1.74
C SER A 194 -29.44 4.56 1.91
N ARG A 195 -30.03 5.62 1.33
CA ARG A 195 -31.50 5.81 1.33
C ARG A 195 -32.25 4.67 0.62
N GLN A 196 -31.69 4.16 -0.48
CA GLN A 196 -32.32 3.11 -1.27
C GLN A 196 -32.30 1.74 -0.55
N TYR A 197 -31.19 1.39 0.08
CA TYR A 197 -30.97 0.06 0.67
C TYR A 197 -31.23 0.03 2.18
N GLY A 198 -31.38 1.19 2.84
CA GLY A 198 -31.62 1.28 4.28
C GLY A 198 -30.41 0.87 5.13
N THR A 199 -29.19 0.98 4.58
CA THR A 199 -27.93 0.65 5.24
C THR A 199 -26.85 1.63 4.80
N ASP A 200 -26.03 2.10 5.72
CA ASP A 200 -24.93 3.02 5.40
C ASP A 200 -23.77 2.33 4.71
N TRP A 201 -23.64 1.01 4.90
CA TRP A 201 -22.61 0.21 4.27
C TRP A 201 -23.07 -0.30 2.92
N ILE A 202 -22.39 0.18 1.88
CA ILE A 202 -22.72 -0.04 0.47
C ILE A 202 -21.63 -0.90 -0.17
N PRO A 203 -21.97 -2.03 -0.82
CA PRO A 203 -21.02 -2.85 -1.56
C PRO A 203 -20.35 -2.06 -2.69
N GLN A 204 -19.04 -2.24 -2.88
CA GLN A 204 -18.22 -1.56 -3.89
C GLN A 204 -18.88 -1.55 -5.29
N VAL A 205 -19.45 -2.69 -5.71
CA VAL A 205 -20.04 -2.85 -7.05
C VAL A 205 -21.26 -1.98 -7.30
N LYS A 206 -21.89 -1.46 -6.23
CA LYS A 206 -23.10 -0.63 -6.33
C LYS A 206 -22.79 0.86 -6.52
N ILE A 207 -21.58 1.28 -6.15
CA ILE A 207 -21.22 2.70 -6.08
C ILE A 207 -20.94 3.27 -7.48
N LYS A 208 -20.10 2.61 -8.28
CA LYS A 208 -19.69 3.08 -9.62
C LYS A 208 -20.87 3.38 -10.58
N PRO A 209 -21.92 2.53 -10.68
CA PRO A 209 -23.03 2.79 -11.59
C PRO A 209 -23.83 4.05 -11.24
N VAL A 210 -23.99 4.36 -9.95
CA VAL A 210 -24.67 5.58 -9.50
C VAL A 210 -23.78 6.79 -9.71
N MET A 211 -22.49 6.65 -9.40
CA MET A 211 -21.50 7.71 -9.62
C MET A 211 -21.38 8.10 -11.10
N LEU A 212 -21.38 7.14 -12.03
CA LEU A 212 -21.38 7.41 -13.48
C LEU A 212 -22.70 8.02 -13.99
N ARG A 213 -23.80 7.88 -13.25
CA ARG A 213 -25.06 8.57 -13.59
C ARG A 213 -25.01 10.05 -13.19
N LEU A 214 -24.33 10.37 -12.09
CA LEU A 214 -24.13 11.72 -11.58
C LEU A 214 -23.00 12.45 -12.33
N LEU A 215 -21.90 11.73 -12.61
CA LEU A 215 -20.73 12.21 -13.35
C LEU A 215 -20.40 11.27 -14.53
N PRO A 216 -21.08 11.42 -15.69
CA PRO A 216 -20.88 10.54 -16.85
C PRO A 216 -19.48 10.51 -17.44
N GLU A 217 -18.71 11.59 -17.26
CA GLU A 217 -17.33 11.72 -17.77
C GLU A 217 -16.28 11.11 -16.82
N PHE A 218 -16.68 10.60 -15.65
CA PHE A 218 -15.74 10.08 -14.66
C PHE A 218 -14.93 8.90 -15.20
N LYS A 219 -13.61 9.02 -15.13
CA LYS A 219 -12.66 7.93 -15.35
C LYS A 219 -11.57 7.98 -14.28
N GLU A 220 -11.32 6.85 -13.65
CA GLU A 220 -10.29 6.71 -12.61
C GLU A 220 -8.89 7.05 -13.13
N SER A 221 -8.63 6.72 -14.39
CA SER A 221 -7.39 7.02 -15.09
C SER A 221 -7.07 8.51 -15.14
N ASP A 222 -8.10 9.38 -15.20
CA ASP A 222 -7.92 10.83 -15.34
C ASP A 222 -7.35 11.45 -14.06
N TYR A 223 -7.53 10.76 -12.92
CA TYR A 223 -6.97 11.10 -11.62
C TYR A 223 -5.76 10.22 -11.25
N GLY A 224 -5.29 9.39 -12.18
CA GLY A 224 -4.15 8.51 -11.97
C GLY A 224 -4.43 7.24 -11.18
N TYR A 225 -5.69 6.86 -10.95
CA TYR A 225 -6.01 5.58 -10.30
C TYR A 225 -6.11 4.43 -11.32
N PRO A 226 -5.56 3.25 -11.00
CA PRO A 226 -5.58 2.08 -11.88
C PRO A 226 -6.93 1.36 -11.86
N SER A 227 -7.76 1.60 -10.85
CA SER A 227 -9.08 1.00 -10.72
C SER A 227 -10.02 1.83 -9.84
N PHE A 228 -11.32 1.56 -9.93
CA PHE A 228 -12.32 2.17 -9.05
C PHE A 228 -12.11 1.81 -7.58
N GLY A 229 -11.62 0.59 -7.32
CA GLY A 229 -11.28 0.16 -5.96
C GLY A 229 -10.11 0.97 -5.41
N ALA A 230 -9.08 1.22 -6.22
CA ALA A 230 -7.95 2.07 -5.83
C ALA A 230 -8.40 3.51 -5.57
N TYR A 231 -9.26 4.06 -6.43
CA TYR A 231 -9.91 5.35 -6.20
C TYR A 231 -10.61 5.40 -4.84
N LEU A 232 -11.55 4.47 -4.57
CA LEU A 232 -12.30 4.43 -3.31
C LEU A 232 -11.40 4.23 -2.08
N ASN A 233 -10.37 3.37 -2.19
CA ASN A 233 -9.45 3.12 -1.09
C ASN A 233 -8.62 4.35 -0.71
N ASP A 234 -8.44 5.29 -1.64
CA ASP A 234 -7.73 6.55 -1.40
C ASP A 234 -8.65 7.66 -0.90
N GLN A 235 -9.98 7.52 -1.01
CA GLN A 235 -10.95 8.52 -0.53
C GLN A 235 -11.24 8.44 0.98
N GLN A 236 -10.23 8.12 1.80
CA GLN A 236 -10.40 7.90 3.25
C GLN A 236 -10.82 9.15 4.03
N GLN A 237 -10.74 10.32 3.41
CA GLN A 237 -11.25 11.60 3.90
C GLN A 237 -12.77 11.74 3.78
N VAL A 238 -13.42 10.94 2.94
CA VAL A 238 -14.88 11.00 2.69
C VAL A 238 -15.58 9.70 3.08
N ILE A 239 -14.90 8.55 2.90
CA ILE A 239 -15.51 7.23 3.04
C ILE A 239 -14.71 6.31 3.95
N GLU A 240 -15.43 5.49 4.71
CA GLU A 240 -14.85 4.41 5.51
C GLU A 240 -15.03 3.08 4.76
N ARG A 241 -13.99 2.24 4.80
CA ARG A 241 -13.99 0.90 4.21
C ARG A 241 -14.08 -0.16 5.29
N ARG A 242 -14.91 -1.19 5.08
CA ARG A 242 -14.85 -2.44 5.84
C ARG A 242 -14.72 -3.65 4.93
N GLN A 243 -13.97 -4.63 5.40
CA GLN A 243 -13.93 -5.95 4.79
C GLN A 243 -13.56 -6.96 5.87
N PHE A 244 -14.34 -8.02 6.01
CA PHE A 244 -14.04 -9.13 6.91
C PHE A 244 -14.11 -10.47 6.20
N ARG A 245 -13.49 -11.47 6.81
CA ARG A 245 -13.40 -12.84 6.27
C ARG A 245 -14.80 -13.41 6.07
N GLY A 246 -15.16 -13.72 4.83
CA GLY A 246 -16.48 -14.26 4.44
C GLY A 246 -17.38 -13.27 3.68
N MET A 247 -17.01 -11.98 3.59
CA MET A 247 -17.66 -11.04 2.67
C MET A 247 -17.17 -11.25 1.23
N PRO A 248 -18.08 -11.24 0.24
CA PRO A 248 -17.72 -11.41 -1.17
C PRO A 248 -17.01 -10.18 -1.76
N GLU A 249 -17.20 -8.98 -1.20
CA GLU A 249 -16.59 -7.73 -1.64
C GLU A 249 -16.48 -6.75 -0.46
N PRO A 250 -15.58 -5.74 -0.52
CA PRO A 250 -15.56 -4.68 0.49
C PRO A 250 -16.80 -3.79 0.39
N GLU A 251 -17.20 -3.24 1.54
CA GLU A 251 -18.27 -2.26 1.64
C GLU A 251 -17.72 -0.91 2.09
N PHE A 252 -18.35 0.16 1.64
CA PHE A 252 -17.97 1.52 1.94
C PHE A 252 -19.16 2.28 2.51
N ARG A 253 -18.91 3.22 3.42
CA ARG A 253 -19.92 4.16 3.92
C ARG A 253 -19.35 5.57 3.98
N LEU A 254 -20.22 6.57 4.01
CA LEU A 254 -19.79 7.94 4.29
C LEU A 254 -19.30 8.07 5.73
N LEU A 255 -18.26 8.88 5.91
CA LEU A 255 -17.87 9.33 7.24
C LEU A 255 -18.96 10.23 7.81
N SER A 256 -19.27 10.04 9.09
CA SER A 256 -20.36 10.75 9.80
C SER A 256 -20.18 12.27 9.89
N VAL A 257 -19.00 12.79 9.57
CA VAL A 257 -18.71 14.23 9.55
C VAL A 257 -19.36 14.91 8.33
N VAL A 258 -19.53 14.18 7.22
CA VAL A 258 -20.05 14.73 5.95
C VAL A 258 -21.59 14.79 5.91
N SER A 259 -22.27 14.13 6.85
CA SER A 259 -23.74 14.17 6.93
C SER A 259 -24.31 15.45 7.54
N ASP A 260 -23.51 16.22 8.27
CA ASP A 260 -24.00 17.39 9.02
C ASP A 260 -23.47 18.75 8.48
N GLU A 261 -22.57 18.75 7.48
CA GLU A 261 -21.96 19.99 6.93
C GLU A 261 -22.73 20.63 5.77
N VAL A 262 -24.07 20.53 5.75
CA VAL A 262 -24.91 21.47 4.98
C VAL A 262 -25.61 22.40 5.96
N GLU A 263 -24.83 23.18 6.70
CA GLU A 263 -25.21 24.53 7.11
C GLU A 263 -24.06 25.24 7.84
N GLN A 264 -23.65 26.36 7.24
CA GLN A 264 -22.94 27.52 7.81
C GLN A 264 -21.41 27.61 7.64
N GLU A 265 -21.05 28.48 6.69
CA GLU A 265 -19.80 29.20 6.57
C GLU A 265 -19.42 29.91 7.89
N SER A 266 -18.29 29.55 8.50
CA SER A 266 -17.34 30.47 9.13
C SER A 266 -16.15 29.70 9.73
N ASP A 267 -14.96 29.84 9.16
CA ASP A 267 -13.75 30.40 9.79
C ASP A 267 -12.50 29.95 8.97
N ASP A 268 -11.89 30.89 8.24
CA ASP A 268 -10.94 30.65 7.14
C ASP A 268 -9.50 30.28 7.63
N SER A 269 -9.33 30.06 8.94
CA SER A 269 -8.05 29.81 9.60
C SER A 269 -7.90 28.34 10.04
N SER A 270 -8.91 27.78 10.72
CA SER A 270 -8.92 26.37 11.14
C SER A 270 -8.91 25.41 9.94
N THR A 271 -9.58 25.81 8.86
CA THR A 271 -9.64 25.06 7.59
C THR A 271 -8.26 24.95 6.91
N ALA A 272 -7.34 25.89 7.15
CA ALA A 272 -5.99 25.84 6.59
C ALA A 272 -5.07 24.92 7.42
N SER A 273 -5.09 25.04 8.75
CA SER A 273 -4.31 24.18 9.65
C SER A 273 -4.77 22.70 9.59
N MET A 274 -6.08 22.44 9.47
CA MET A 274 -6.57 21.06 9.31
C MET A 274 -6.11 20.38 8.00
N LYS A 275 -5.78 21.14 6.96
CA LYS A 275 -5.19 20.57 5.71
C LYS A 275 -3.77 20.05 5.93
N LEU A 276 -3.07 20.49 6.97
CA LEU A 276 -1.71 20.04 7.30
C LEU A 276 -1.69 18.72 8.09
N VAL A 277 -2.80 18.33 8.72
CA VAL A 277 -2.89 17.09 9.52
C VAL A 277 -2.51 15.84 8.69
N PRO A 278 -3.07 15.60 7.49
CA PRO A 278 -2.68 14.45 6.67
C PRO A 278 -1.22 14.53 6.20
N PHE A 279 -0.69 15.74 6.00
CA PHE A 279 0.70 15.96 5.62
C PHE A 279 1.65 15.53 6.75
N TYR A 280 1.39 15.94 7.99
CA TYR A 280 2.22 15.54 9.15
C TYR A 280 2.19 14.03 9.42
N LEU A 281 1.02 13.40 9.34
CA LEU A 281 0.92 11.93 9.46
C LEU A 281 1.70 11.21 8.35
N ARG A 282 1.73 11.77 7.14
CA ARG A 282 2.53 11.23 6.02
C ARG A 282 4.02 11.35 6.28
N VAL A 283 4.50 12.49 6.77
CA VAL A 283 5.91 12.71 7.10
C VAL A 283 6.35 11.72 8.20
N ALA A 284 5.55 11.56 9.26
CA ALA A 284 5.82 10.57 10.31
C ALA A 284 5.94 9.14 9.75
N ALA A 285 5.03 8.75 8.84
CA ALA A 285 5.04 7.43 8.21
C ALA A 285 6.29 7.21 7.34
N GLN A 286 6.75 8.23 6.61
CA GLN A 286 8.00 8.17 5.83
C GLN A 286 9.22 7.97 6.73
N GLN A 287 9.19 8.52 7.95
CA GLN A 287 10.22 8.29 8.98
C GLN A 287 9.99 6.98 9.77
N GLY A 288 9.13 6.11 9.24
CA GLY A 288 8.85 4.77 9.76
C GLY A 288 7.89 4.75 10.94
N VAL A 289 7.29 5.87 11.35
CA VAL A 289 6.30 5.91 12.43
C VAL A 289 4.90 5.88 11.83
N ARG A 290 4.25 4.71 11.82
CA ARG A 290 2.86 4.58 11.37
C ARG A 290 1.92 4.79 12.55
N MET A 291 1.29 5.95 12.59
CA MET A 291 0.41 6.35 13.67
C MET A 291 -0.89 5.52 13.69
N PRO A 292 -1.34 5.06 14.88
CA PRO A 292 -2.75 4.73 15.09
C PRO A 292 -3.63 5.96 14.88
N ALA A 293 -4.95 5.77 14.86
CA ALA A 293 -5.88 6.89 15.00
C ALA A 293 -5.63 7.59 16.36
N PRO A 294 -5.79 8.92 16.47
CA PRO A 294 -5.43 9.63 17.69
C PRO A 294 -6.17 9.11 18.93
N ASP A 295 -7.48 8.89 18.83
CA ASP A 295 -8.29 8.29 19.89
C ASP A 295 -7.74 6.94 20.37
N VAL A 296 -7.35 6.08 19.42
CA VAL A 296 -6.73 4.78 19.71
C VAL A 296 -5.36 4.95 20.38
N MET A 297 -4.55 5.89 19.91
CA MET A 297 -3.21 6.14 20.47
C MET A 297 -3.31 6.62 21.91
N TRP A 298 -4.20 7.57 22.22
CA TRP A 298 -4.29 8.19 23.54
C TRP A 298 -4.88 7.25 24.60
N VAL A 299 -5.92 6.48 24.26
CA VAL A 299 -6.36 5.37 25.14
C VAL A 299 -5.23 4.36 25.33
N GLY A 300 -4.43 4.10 24.28
CA GLY A 300 -3.24 3.27 24.36
C GLY A 300 -2.19 3.81 25.33
N VAL A 301 -1.93 5.12 25.31
CA VAL A 301 -0.99 5.78 26.23
C VAL A 301 -1.46 5.63 27.68
N ASP A 302 -2.75 5.86 27.96
CA ASP A 302 -3.33 5.68 29.30
C ASP A 302 -3.19 4.25 29.81
N ILE A 303 -3.44 3.26 28.94
CA ILE A 303 -3.25 1.85 29.28
C ILE A 303 -1.79 1.56 29.66
N TYR A 304 -0.84 2.10 28.92
CA TYR A 304 0.58 1.92 29.22
C TYR A 304 1.02 2.65 30.49
N ALA A 305 0.46 3.82 30.78
CA ALA A 305 0.64 4.49 32.07
C ALA A 305 0.12 3.61 33.21
N SER A 306 -1.01 2.93 33.04
CA SER A 306 -1.52 1.99 34.04
C SER A 306 -0.60 0.77 34.27
N PHE A 307 0.05 0.27 33.20
CA PHE A 307 1.04 -0.80 33.32
C PHE A 307 2.28 -0.34 34.12
N LEU A 308 2.71 0.90 33.90
CA LEU A 308 3.79 1.54 34.65
C LEU A 308 3.45 1.70 36.12
N GLU A 309 2.29 2.28 36.43
CA GLU A 309 1.83 2.51 37.82
C GLU A 309 1.67 1.22 38.61
N SER A 310 1.24 0.14 37.94
CA SER A 310 1.10 -1.19 38.53
C SER A 310 2.39 -2.00 38.56
N ASN A 311 3.49 -1.45 38.02
CA ASN A 311 4.78 -2.12 37.83
C ASN A 311 4.64 -3.49 37.14
N GLN A 312 3.77 -3.54 36.13
CA GLN A 312 3.46 -4.75 35.39
C GLN A 312 4.57 -5.09 34.40
N SER A 313 4.93 -6.37 34.33
CA SER A 313 5.89 -6.91 33.37
C SER A 313 5.26 -8.03 32.55
N PHE A 314 5.73 -8.23 31.32
CA PHE A 314 5.20 -9.21 30.38
C PHE A 314 6.28 -10.19 29.91
N ASP A 315 5.92 -11.43 29.62
CA ASP A 315 6.86 -12.44 29.12
C ASP A 315 7.18 -12.24 27.63
N SER A 316 6.28 -11.57 26.88
CA SER A 316 6.48 -11.31 25.46
C SER A 316 5.68 -10.10 24.96
N PHE A 317 6.10 -9.55 23.82
CA PHE A 317 5.32 -8.48 23.17
C PHE A 317 3.95 -8.96 22.70
N SER A 318 3.77 -10.26 22.47
CA SER A 318 2.45 -10.81 22.13
C SER A 318 1.51 -10.72 23.32
N GLU A 319 1.98 -11.07 24.52
CA GLU A 319 1.20 -10.97 25.75
C GLU A 319 0.85 -9.52 26.07
N LEU A 320 1.83 -8.63 25.94
CA LEU A 320 1.62 -7.19 26.08
C LEU A 320 0.60 -6.65 25.06
N ASP A 321 0.70 -7.06 23.79
CA ASP A 321 -0.23 -6.65 22.73
C ASP A 321 -1.66 -7.16 23.01
N ASP A 322 -1.78 -8.38 23.55
CA ASP A 322 -3.08 -9.00 23.91
C ASP A 322 -3.72 -8.31 25.12
N GLU A 323 -2.93 -7.98 26.15
CA GLU A 323 -3.41 -7.23 27.32
C GLU A 323 -3.81 -5.79 26.95
N CYS A 324 -2.98 -5.12 26.14
CA CYS A 324 -3.31 -3.79 25.62
C CYS A 324 -4.62 -3.83 24.80
N LEU A 325 -4.80 -4.82 23.92
CA LEU A 325 -6.04 -5.01 23.18
C LEU A 325 -7.24 -5.28 24.10
N HIS A 326 -7.05 -6.07 25.16
CA HIS A 326 -8.11 -6.37 26.11
C HIS A 326 -8.65 -5.09 26.77
N GLN A 327 -7.76 -4.21 27.22
CA GLN A 327 -8.12 -2.93 27.83
C GLN A 327 -8.66 -1.92 26.81
N LEU A 328 -8.04 -1.81 25.63
CA LEU A 328 -8.51 -0.94 24.54
C LEU A 328 -9.97 -1.20 24.17
N ARG A 329 -10.42 -2.45 24.22
CA ARG A 329 -11.81 -2.82 23.87
C ARG A 329 -12.84 -2.39 24.89
N GLN A 330 -12.43 -1.97 26.09
CA GLN A 330 -13.36 -1.43 27.09
C GLN A 330 -13.89 -0.06 26.65
N ASP A 331 -13.02 0.79 26.11
CA ASP A 331 -13.37 2.14 25.64
C ASP A 331 -13.64 2.18 24.13
N LEU A 332 -12.93 1.35 23.36
CA LEU A 332 -13.00 1.29 21.90
C LEU A 332 -13.27 -0.14 21.42
N PRO A 333 -14.54 -0.63 21.45
CA PRO A 333 -14.89 -2.03 21.21
C PRO A 333 -14.51 -2.60 19.84
N LYS A 334 -14.25 -1.73 18.85
CA LYS A 334 -13.89 -2.10 17.47
C LYS A 334 -12.38 -2.28 17.27
N THR A 335 -11.55 -2.01 18.28
CA THR A 335 -10.10 -2.11 18.18
C THR A 335 -9.64 -3.54 17.90
N THR A 336 -8.57 -3.63 17.12
CA THR A 336 -7.98 -4.87 16.63
C THR A 336 -6.58 -5.06 17.21
N LEU A 337 -6.05 -6.28 17.11
CA LEU A 337 -4.66 -6.56 17.50
C LEU A 337 -3.65 -5.73 16.68
N THR A 338 -4.02 -5.29 15.48
CA THR A 338 -3.20 -4.38 14.67
C THR A 338 -3.06 -3.02 15.35
N ASP A 339 -4.11 -2.54 16.02
CA ASP A 339 -4.11 -1.24 16.69
C ASP A 339 -3.22 -1.28 17.93
N ALA A 340 -3.35 -2.30 18.78
CA ALA A 340 -2.45 -2.56 19.91
C ALA A 340 -0.98 -2.64 19.46
N LYS A 341 -0.71 -3.36 18.35
CA LYS A 341 0.64 -3.45 17.77
C LYS A 341 1.18 -2.11 17.29
N LYS A 342 0.34 -1.25 16.70
CA LYS A 342 0.76 0.09 16.26
C LYS A 342 1.10 0.97 17.46
N ILE A 343 0.28 0.97 18.51
CA ILE A 343 0.56 1.67 19.77
C ILE A 343 1.91 1.23 20.32
N ARG A 344 2.10 -0.08 20.48
CA ARG A 344 3.37 -0.66 20.94
C ARG A 344 4.56 -0.22 20.08
N GLN A 345 4.43 -0.22 18.76
CA GLN A 345 5.49 0.18 17.85
C GLN A 345 5.89 1.66 18.00
N VAL A 346 4.91 2.53 18.23
CA VAL A 346 5.16 3.97 18.49
C VAL A 346 5.86 4.12 19.85
N LEU A 347 5.32 3.53 20.90
CA LEU A 347 5.88 3.63 22.26
C LEU A 347 7.27 2.97 22.37
N PHE A 348 7.53 1.92 21.60
CA PHE A 348 8.86 1.33 21.49
C PHE A 348 9.89 2.36 20.96
N LYS A 349 9.49 3.17 19.97
CA LYS A 349 10.35 4.23 19.43
C LYS A 349 10.47 5.45 20.33
N CYS A 350 9.56 5.60 21.30
CA CYS A 350 9.66 6.55 22.39
C CYS A 350 10.64 6.09 23.49
N TYR A 351 11.29 4.93 23.30
CA TYR A 351 12.18 4.29 24.26
C TYR A 351 11.48 3.99 25.59
N LEU A 352 10.22 3.54 25.55
CA LEU A 352 9.46 3.27 26.78
C LEU A 352 9.95 2.02 27.54
N PHE A 353 10.49 1.04 26.82
CA PHE A 353 10.87 -0.27 27.38
C PHE A 353 12.33 -0.31 27.83
N ARG A 354 12.60 -0.99 28.94
CA ARG A 354 13.98 -1.27 29.39
C ARG A 354 14.61 -2.41 28.59
N PRO A 355 15.95 -2.49 28.49
CA PRO A 355 16.65 -3.67 28.02
C PRO A 355 16.22 -4.92 28.82
N SER A 356 15.99 -6.03 28.11
CA SER A 356 15.46 -7.26 28.70
C SER A 356 16.57 -8.03 29.41
N ASP A 357 16.89 -7.62 30.64
CA ASP A 357 17.95 -8.21 31.46
C ASP A 357 17.51 -9.53 32.15
N ASP A 358 16.21 -9.75 32.24
CA ASP A 358 15.55 -10.82 32.99
C ASP A 358 14.57 -11.65 32.14
N ASN A 359 14.68 -11.56 30.80
CA ASN A 359 13.75 -12.15 29.82
C ASN A 359 12.29 -11.66 29.95
N THR A 360 12.04 -10.54 30.64
CA THR A 360 10.74 -9.88 30.67
C THR A 360 10.78 -8.56 29.91
N ILE A 361 9.61 -8.10 29.49
CA ILE A 361 9.39 -6.75 28.98
C ILE A 361 8.87 -5.92 30.15
N GLY A 362 9.70 -4.99 30.58
CA GLY A 362 9.33 -3.95 31.53
C GLY A 362 9.60 -2.57 30.95
N PHE A 363 9.33 -1.56 31.74
CA PHE A 363 9.52 -0.16 31.36
C PHE A 363 10.79 0.42 31.97
N GLN A 364 11.24 1.57 31.47
CA GLN A 364 12.39 2.27 32.04
C GLN A 364 12.04 2.89 33.40
N ASP A 365 12.97 2.81 34.36
CA ASP A 365 12.78 3.34 35.72
C ASP A 365 12.61 4.86 35.75
N GLU A 366 13.08 5.57 34.72
CA GLU A 366 12.98 7.03 34.57
C GLU A 366 11.60 7.51 34.10
N ILE A 367 10.64 6.60 33.92
CA ILE A 367 9.29 6.91 33.41
C ILE A 367 8.33 6.64 34.56
N GLU A 368 7.89 7.71 35.21
CA GLU A 368 7.14 7.64 36.47
C GLU A 368 5.63 7.78 36.27
N GLY A 369 5.19 8.29 35.12
CA GLY A 369 3.76 8.39 34.82
C GLY A 369 3.42 8.84 33.41
N LEU A 370 2.13 9.15 33.21
CA LEU A 370 1.55 9.57 31.94
C LEU A 370 2.31 10.72 31.26
N GLU A 371 2.68 11.74 32.03
CA GLU A 371 3.35 12.95 31.52
C GLU A 371 4.70 12.63 30.84
N ASP A 372 5.47 11.69 31.39
CA ASP A 372 6.75 11.25 30.81
C ASP A 372 6.55 10.50 29.48
N ILE A 373 5.45 9.75 29.35
CA ILE A 373 5.11 9.04 28.10
C ILE A 373 4.74 10.04 27.03
N GLU A 374 3.90 11.02 27.38
CA GLU A 374 3.45 12.08 26.49
C GLU A 374 4.62 12.92 25.99
N ASP A 375 5.53 13.34 26.87
CA ASP A 375 6.71 14.12 26.49
C ASP A 375 7.62 13.33 25.54
N ARG A 376 7.89 12.05 25.84
CA ARG A 376 8.69 11.19 24.95
C ARG A 376 8.02 10.98 23.60
N TYR A 377 6.70 10.86 23.59
CA TYR A 377 5.91 10.77 22.37
C TYR A 377 6.00 12.06 21.54
N PHE A 378 5.78 13.22 22.15
CA PHE A 378 5.86 14.51 21.47
C PHE A 378 7.26 14.82 20.95
N LYS A 379 8.32 14.56 21.74
CA LYS A 379 9.71 14.70 21.28
C LYS A 379 10.02 13.79 20.10
N LEU A 380 9.55 12.54 20.12
CA LEU A 380 9.66 11.65 18.96
C LEU A 380 8.96 12.26 17.74
N MET A 381 7.77 12.82 17.89
CA MET A 381 6.99 13.40 16.78
C MET A 381 7.64 14.66 16.22
N LEU A 382 8.11 15.56 17.07
CA LEU A 382 8.89 16.73 16.67
C LEU A 382 10.16 16.32 15.90
N ALA A 383 10.89 15.31 16.39
CA ALA A 383 12.08 14.82 15.71
C ALA A 383 11.79 14.12 14.37
N ARG A 384 10.60 13.54 14.19
CA ARG A 384 10.22 12.81 12.96
C ARG A 384 9.53 13.72 11.95
N ILE A 385 8.76 14.70 12.40
CA ILE A 385 8.00 15.61 11.54
C ILE A 385 8.76 16.93 11.40
N GLY A 386 8.99 17.64 12.50
CA GLY A 386 9.64 18.95 12.51
C GLY A 386 10.99 18.98 11.82
N ASN A 387 11.87 18.04 12.16
CA ASN A 387 13.23 17.98 11.58
C ASN A 387 13.25 17.55 10.10
N ASN A 388 12.11 17.14 9.51
CA ASN A 388 12.01 16.61 8.15
C ASN A 388 11.10 17.45 7.24
N ILE A 389 10.71 18.66 7.66
CA ILE A 389 9.98 19.62 6.83
C ILE A 389 10.81 20.89 6.64
N GLN A 390 10.64 21.57 5.50
CA GLN A 390 11.36 22.81 5.18
C GLN A 390 10.61 24.06 5.66
N GLU A 391 9.32 23.91 5.97
CA GLU A 391 8.41 24.97 6.38
C GLU A 391 8.32 25.02 7.91
N PRO A 392 7.96 26.19 8.50
CA PRO A 392 7.70 26.28 9.93
C PRO A 392 6.61 25.29 10.36
N LEU A 393 6.79 24.66 11.53
CA LEU A 393 5.78 23.80 12.13
C LEU A 393 4.54 24.63 12.52
N ASP A 394 3.37 24.16 12.10
CA ASP A 394 2.08 24.61 12.63
C ASP A 394 1.74 23.69 13.82
N TYR A 395 1.93 24.19 15.04
CA TYR A 395 1.73 23.40 16.25
C TYR A 395 0.26 23.07 16.53
N VAL A 396 -0.69 23.86 16.00
CA VAL A 396 -2.13 23.59 16.11
C VAL A 396 -2.48 22.39 15.24
N ALA A 397 -2.01 22.38 14.00
CA ALA A 397 -2.16 21.24 13.10
C ALA A 397 -1.40 20.01 13.59
N LEU A 398 -0.21 20.18 14.17
CA LEU A 398 0.55 19.08 14.75
C LEU A 398 -0.18 18.47 15.96
N SER A 399 -0.70 19.31 16.85
CA SER A 399 -1.54 18.86 17.97
C SER A 399 -2.72 18.03 17.46
N ALA A 400 -3.48 18.57 16.50
CA ALA A 400 -4.63 17.88 15.93
C ALA A 400 -4.25 16.54 15.27
N ALA A 401 -3.08 16.46 14.60
CA ALA A 401 -2.60 15.22 14.00
C ALA A 401 -2.22 14.16 15.03
N LEU A 402 -1.63 14.58 16.15
CA LEU A 402 -1.09 13.67 17.16
C LEU A 402 -2.11 13.26 18.22
N THR A 403 -3.11 14.11 18.47
CA THR A 403 -4.04 13.97 19.60
C THR A 403 -5.51 14.01 19.20
N GLY A 404 -5.81 14.45 17.99
CA GLY A 404 -7.20 14.70 17.56
C GLY A 404 -7.75 16.02 18.09
N GLU A 405 -6.97 16.78 18.85
CA GLU A 405 -7.37 18.05 19.46
C GLU A 405 -6.27 19.11 19.29
N GLU A 406 -6.62 20.39 19.33
CA GLU A 406 -5.68 21.51 19.15
C GLU A 406 -4.96 21.90 20.46
N GLY A 407 -5.42 21.37 21.61
CA GLY A 407 -5.03 21.85 22.94
C GLY A 407 -3.59 21.60 23.38
N TYR A 408 -2.80 20.85 22.61
CA TYR A 408 -1.39 20.56 22.92
C TYR A 408 -0.40 21.42 22.13
N ALA A 409 -0.88 22.37 21.33
CA ALA A 409 -0.03 23.23 20.49
C ALA A 409 1.05 23.97 21.29
N ASP A 410 0.67 24.64 22.38
CA ASP A 410 1.60 25.39 23.23
C ASP A 410 2.67 24.48 23.88
N ARG A 411 2.29 23.25 24.26
CA ARG A 411 3.21 22.26 24.84
C ARG A 411 4.18 21.72 23.79
N LEU A 412 3.70 21.47 22.57
CA LEU A 412 4.53 21.05 21.45
C LEU A 412 5.54 22.13 21.06
N GLU A 413 5.14 23.40 21.09
CA GLU A 413 6.04 24.53 20.84
C GLU A 413 7.13 24.61 21.91
N GLN A 414 6.78 24.57 23.19
CA GLN A 414 7.74 24.61 24.30
C GLN A 414 8.75 23.44 24.22
N LEU A 415 8.28 22.21 24.00
CA LEU A 415 9.15 21.05 23.87
C LEU A 415 10.10 21.14 22.66
N HIS A 416 9.68 21.81 21.59
CA HIS A 416 10.51 21.98 20.39
C HIS A 416 11.60 23.05 20.59
N GLU A 417 11.37 24.04 21.45
CA GLU A 417 12.37 25.06 21.80
C GLU A 417 13.42 24.56 22.81
N GLU A 418 13.12 23.51 23.57
CA GLU A 418 13.98 22.93 24.60
C GLU A 418 14.99 21.89 24.10
N ASP A 419 14.75 21.28 22.92
CA ASP A 419 15.62 20.30 22.24
C ASP A 419 16.65 20.97 21.31
#